data_AF-A0A520ANU0-F1
#
_entry.id   AF-A0A520ANU0-F1
#
_cell.length_a   1.000
_cell.length_b   1.000
_cell.length_c   1.000
_cell.angle_alpha   90.00
_cell.angle_beta   90.00
_cell.angle_gamma   90.00
#
_symmetry.space_group_name_H-M   'P 1'
#
loop_
_entity.id
_entity.type
_entity.pdbx_description
1 polymer ?
#
loop_
_entity_poly.entity_id
_entity_poly.type
_entity_poly.pdbx_seq_one_letter_code
_entity_poly.pdbx_strand_id
1 'polypeptide(L)'
;MALVIEVEDTGIGVAPERRAAIFDTFVQAEATTAGRFGGTGLGLPISARLAELMGGRLVLDDAERLGSRFVLSLPLVPCDEDEALIRIRPTEAASTASLHHSSAVGQHRRILVAEDHDVNQLLIIAMLQQLGYEPSIAADGAEALIMVEAARAKDQPYDLVLMDIQMPIMDGPEATRRLRAKGIGANELPIIALTANAYADDVLACLSAGMQAHLAKPVTLAGLDDVLSQWIRRKSRVDPITAPKTTQPSAKVRALYNVRKGEVLQALADMVRDSQFTDSELSHVAGMLHKLAGTAAMFGEAALGDYARVLELGIVEWSSETRIDQIRSAIDTIREAA
;
A
#
# COMPACT_ATOMS: atom_id res chain seq x y z
N MET A 1 -4.91 6.09 -28.35
CA MET A 1 -6.31 6.50 -28.10
C MET A 1 -6.30 7.63 -27.07
N ALA A 2 -7.41 8.34 -26.89
CA ALA A 2 -7.62 9.15 -25.70
C ALA A 2 -8.49 8.34 -24.73
N LEU A 3 -8.05 8.16 -23.49
CA LEU A 3 -8.95 7.79 -22.41
C LEU A 3 -9.59 9.07 -21.90
N VAL A 4 -10.92 9.07 -21.78
CA VAL A 4 -11.68 10.17 -21.20
C VAL A 4 -12.33 9.66 -19.92
N ILE A 5 -12.14 10.39 -18.83
CA ILE A 5 -12.73 10.12 -17.51
C ILE A 5 -13.54 11.36 -17.15
N GLU A 6 -14.79 11.18 -16.76
CA GLU A 6 -15.72 12.26 -16.46
C GLU A 6 -16.21 12.12 -15.01
N VAL A 7 -16.27 13.23 -14.28
CA VAL A 7 -16.78 13.32 -12.92
C VAL A 7 -17.85 14.40 -12.87
N GLU A 8 -19.10 14.01 -12.67
CA GLU A 8 -20.25 14.91 -12.52
C GLU A 8 -20.67 15.00 -11.05
N ASP A 9 -20.81 16.22 -10.54
CA ASP A 9 -21.52 16.53 -9.29
C ASP A 9 -22.82 17.29 -9.58
N THR A 10 -23.77 17.26 -8.64
CA THR A 10 -25.04 18.02 -8.71
C THR A 10 -25.11 19.13 -7.66
N GLY A 11 -23.96 19.72 -7.33
CA GLY A 11 -23.80 20.73 -6.29
C GLY A 11 -24.10 22.16 -6.75
N ILE A 12 -23.44 23.13 -6.13
CA ILE A 12 -23.63 24.57 -6.41
C ILE A 12 -22.96 25.04 -7.71
N GLY A 13 -22.15 24.19 -8.35
CA GLY A 13 -21.40 24.49 -9.57
C GLY A 13 -20.27 25.52 -9.39
N VAL A 14 -19.62 25.86 -10.50
CA VAL A 14 -18.51 26.83 -10.54
C VAL A 14 -18.91 28.07 -11.34
N ALA A 15 -19.03 29.20 -10.64
CA ALA A 15 -19.35 30.51 -11.19
C ALA A 15 -18.41 30.89 -12.37
N PRO A 16 -18.93 31.43 -13.50
CA PRO A 16 -18.18 31.66 -14.74
C PRO A 16 -16.84 32.37 -14.55
N GLU A 17 -16.80 33.36 -13.69
CA GLU A 17 -15.66 34.25 -13.44
C GLU A 17 -14.47 33.53 -12.79
N ARG A 18 -14.72 32.37 -12.16
CA ARG A 18 -13.71 31.58 -11.42
C ARG A 18 -13.26 30.30 -12.11
N ARG A 19 -13.84 29.96 -13.27
CA ARG A 19 -13.61 28.65 -13.95
C ARG A 19 -12.16 28.45 -14.43
N ALA A 20 -11.43 29.53 -14.70
CA ALA A 20 -9.98 29.48 -14.89
C ALA A 20 -9.26 29.34 -13.54
N ALA A 21 -9.59 30.22 -12.58
CA ALA A 21 -8.90 30.35 -11.31
C ALA A 21 -9.01 29.12 -10.38
N ILE A 22 -9.99 28.23 -10.54
CA ILE A 22 -10.05 26.97 -9.78
C ILE A 22 -8.89 25.99 -10.08
N PHE A 23 -8.13 26.24 -11.15
CA PHE A 23 -6.90 25.49 -11.48
C PHE A 23 -5.63 26.19 -10.98
N ASP A 24 -5.72 27.42 -10.46
CA ASP A 24 -4.60 28.14 -9.86
C ASP A 24 -4.38 27.74 -8.40
N THR A 25 -3.11 27.59 -8.01
CA THR A 25 -2.73 27.13 -6.67
C THR A 25 -3.17 28.12 -5.58
N PHE A 26 -3.78 27.59 -4.51
CA PHE A 26 -4.32 28.34 -3.35
C PHE A 26 -5.59 29.18 -3.60
N VAL A 27 -6.24 29.11 -4.76
CA VAL A 27 -7.53 29.78 -4.97
C VAL A 27 -8.66 29.00 -4.28
N GLN A 28 -9.06 29.48 -3.10
CA GLN A 28 -10.30 29.05 -2.44
C GLN A 28 -11.49 29.90 -2.92
N ALA A 29 -12.71 29.34 -2.81
CA ALA A 29 -13.97 29.92 -3.28
C ALA A 29 -14.50 31.15 -2.49
N GLU A 30 -13.60 31.84 -1.79
CA GLU A 30 -13.78 33.02 -0.92
C GLU A 30 -14.65 32.89 0.34
N ALA A 31 -14.59 33.92 1.18
CA ALA A 31 -14.50 33.77 2.64
C ALA A 31 -15.83 33.79 3.44
N THR A 32 -17.00 33.75 2.79
CA THR A 32 -18.28 34.08 3.45
C THR A 32 -19.37 32.99 3.44
N THR A 33 -18.99 31.71 3.59
CA THR A 33 -19.83 30.76 4.36
C THR A 33 -18.98 29.66 5.01
N ALA A 34 -18.60 29.85 6.27
CA ALA A 34 -17.84 28.85 7.03
C ALA A 34 -18.75 27.68 7.46
N GLY A 35 -18.69 26.55 6.73
CA GLY A 35 -19.46 25.35 7.10
C GLY A 35 -19.24 24.11 6.21
N ARG A 36 -18.49 23.14 6.74
CA ARG A 36 -18.44 21.70 6.39
C ARG A 36 -17.57 21.19 5.23
N PHE A 37 -17.19 21.98 4.21
CA PHE A 37 -16.45 21.45 3.03
C PHE A 37 -15.16 22.21 2.64
N GLY A 38 -14.39 22.67 3.63
CA GLY A 38 -13.16 23.45 3.40
C GLY A 38 -11.92 22.61 3.07
N GLY A 39 -11.67 22.34 1.78
CA GLY A 39 -10.41 21.77 1.29
C GLY A 39 -9.27 22.80 1.14
N THR A 40 -8.02 22.34 1.02
CA THR A 40 -6.81 23.18 0.95
C THR A 40 -6.66 24.05 -0.30
N GLY A 41 -7.55 23.93 -1.30
CA GLY A 41 -7.43 24.60 -2.59
C GLY A 41 -6.34 24.02 -3.50
N LEU A 42 -5.75 22.87 -3.16
CA LEU A 42 -4.64 22.27 -3.91
C LEU A 42 -5.05 21.10 -4.82
N GLY A 43 -6.20 20.44 -4.57
CA GLY A 43 -6.58 19.21 -5.26
C GLY A 43 -6.76 19.37 -6.77
N LEU A 44 -7.43 20.43 -7.23
CA LEU A 44 -7.63 20.74 -8.65
C LEU A 44 -6.33 21.17 -9.36
N PRO A 45 -5.54 22.12 -8.82
CA PRO A 45 -4.22 22.45 -9.36
C PRO A 45 -3.28 21.24 -9.49
N ILE A 46 -3.21 20.36 -8.48
CA ILE A 46 -2.40 19.12 -8.53
C ILE A 46 -2.94 18.18 -9.62
N SER A 47 -4.25 17.97 -9.69
CA SER A 47 -4.87 17.06 -10.68
C SER A 47 -4.66 17.56 -12.11
N ALA A 48 -4.78 18.86 -12.35
CA ALA A 48 -4.49 19.48 -13.64
C ALA A 48 -3.01 19.32 -14.01
N ARG A 49 -2.08 19.58 -13.07
CA ARG A 49 -0.65 19.46 -13.34
C ARG A 49 -0.20 18.02 -13.61
N LEU A 50 -0.81 17.03 -12.93
CA LEU A 50 -0.59 15.62 -13.23
C LEU A 50 -1.10 15.26 -14.63
N ALA A 51 -2.28 15.75 -15.03
CA ALA A 51 -2.80 15.55 -16.38
C ALA A 51 -1.86 16.12 -17.46
N GLU A 52 -1.34 17.34 -17.28
CA GLU A 52 -0.34 17.95 -18.18
C GLU A 52 0.94 17.12 -18.29
N LEU A 53 1.48 16.64 -17.16
CA LEU A 53 2.69 15.83 -17.13
C LEU A 53 2.52 14.47 -17.83
N MET A 54 1.29 13.95 -17.88
CA MET A 54 0.90 12.76 -18.64
C MET A 54 0.59 13.07 -20.12
N GLY A 55 0.85 14.30 -20.60
CA GLY A 55 0.54 14.75 -21.96
C GLY A 55 -0.96 14.94 -22.24
N GLY A 56 -1.78 14.87 -21.20
CA GLY A 56 -3.23 15.03 -21.24
C GLY A 56 -3.69 16.42 -20.79
N ARG A 57 -4.98 16.51 -20.45
CA ARG A 57 -5.61 17.75 -19.99
C ARG A 57 -6.79 17.46 -19.08
N LEU A 58 -6.93 18.24 -18.01
CA LEU A 58 -8.14 18.34 -17.20
C LEU A 58 -8.90 19.62 -17.60
N VAL A 59 -10.22 19.55 -17.76
CA VAL A 59 -11.09 20.71 -17.97
C VAL A 59 -12.34 20.64 -17.11
N LEU A 60 -12.97 21.79 -16.87
CA LEU A 60 -14.37 21.88 -16.48
C LEU A 60 -15.21 22.03 -17.76
N ASP A 61 -16.24 21.21 -17.93
CA ASP A 61 -17.22 21.30 -19.01
C ASP A 61 -18.33 22.30 -18.63
N ASP A 62 -18.83 23.03 -19.64
CA ASP A 62 -19.67 24.23 -19.49
C ASP A 62 -21.12 23.99 -19.93
N ALA A 63 -21.61 22.77 -19.70
CA ALA A 63 -23.03 22.47 -19.87
C ALA A 63 -23.82 23.12 -18.72
N GLU A 64 -24.74 24.03 -19.04
CA GLU A 64 -25.62 24.70 -18.07
C GLU A 64 -26.50 23.68 -17.31
N ARG A 65 -25.99 23.21 -16.16
CA ARG A 65 -26.60 22.22 -15.27
C ARG A 65 -26.46 22.70 -13.82
N LEU A 66 -27.28 22.18 -12.91
CA LEU A 66 -27.00 22.31 -11.47
C LEU A 66 -25.85 21.35 -11.13
N GLY A 67 -24.66 21.90 -10.85
CA GLY A 67 -23.46 21.15 -10.48
C GLY A 67 -22.24 21.49 -11.32
N SER A 68 -21.26 20.59 -11.34
CA SER A 68 -20.01 20.73 -12.11
C SER A 68 -19.64 19.41 -12.80
N ARG A 69 -18.99 19.49 -13.96
CA ARG A 69 -18.57 18.33 -14.76
C ARG A 69 -17.09 18.45 -15.12
N PHE A 70 -16.24 17.67 -14.46
CA PHE A 70 -14.81 17.66 -14.74
C PHE A 70 -14.47 16.54 -15.73
N VAL A 71 -13.72 16.87 -16.78
CA VAL A 71 -13.36 15.96 -17.86
C VAL A 71 -11.84 15.87 -17.96
N LEU A 72 -11.30 14.69 -17.65
CA LEU A 72 -9.89 14.35 -17.77
C LEU A 72 -9.66 13.56 -19.06
N SER A 73 -8.81 14.06 -19.94
CA SER A 73 -8.40 13.39 -21.18
C SER A 73 -6.93 13.02 -21.13
N LEU A 74 -6.60 11.74 -21.30
CA LEU A 74 -5.23 11.21 -21.26
C LEU A 74 -4.87 10.47 -22.57
N PRO A 75 -3.73 10.77 -23.21
CA PRO A 75 -3.28 10.09 -24.42
C PRO A 75 -2.67 8.71 -24.08
N LEU A 76 -3.51 7.67 -24.05
CA LEU A 76 -3.06 6.31 -23.78
C LEU A 76 -2.78 5.52 -25.07
N VAL A 77 -1.65 4.82 -25.09
CA VAL A 77 -1.33 3.81 -26.11
C VAL A 77 -1.87 2.47 -25.60
N PRO A 78 -2.73 1.75 -26.35
CA PRO A 78 -3.08 0.38 -25.98
C PRO A 78 -1.80 -0.47 -25.99
N CYS A 79 -1.61 -1.24 -24.94
CA CYS A 79 -0.49 -2.17 -24.80
C CYS A 79 -1.08 -3.57 -24.81
N ASP A 80 -0.67 -4.42 -25.74
CA ASP A 80 -1.08 -5.83 -25.75
C ASP A 80 -0.60 -6.51 -24.45
N GLU A 81 -1.31 -7.53 -23.97
CA GLU A 81 -1.10 -8.08 -22.62
C GLU A 81 0.35 -8.58 -22.40
N ASP A 82 0.98 -9.11 -23.45
CA ASP A 82 2.40 -9.48 -23.46
C ASP A 82 3.36 -8.28 -23.40
N GLU A 83 3.06 -7.16 -24.08
CA GLU A 83 3.91 -5.95 -24.05
C GLU A 83 3.71 -5.09 -22.80
N ALA A 84 2.52 -5.11 -22.19
CA ALA A 84 2.25 -4.47 -20.90
C ALA A 84 3.20 -5.00 -19.80
N LEU A 85 3.47 -6.30 -19.83
CA LEU A 85 4.44 -6.98 -18.96
C LEU A 85 5.91 -6.70 -19.32
N ILE A 86 6.20 -6.10 -20.47
CA ILE A 86 7.57 -5.80 -20.95
C ILE A 86 7.95 -4.33 -20.68
N ARG A 87 7.05 -3.37 -20.88
CA ARG A 87 7.39 -1.93 -20.74
C ARG A 87 7.59 -1.44 -19.30
N ILE A 88 7.26 -2.27 -18.29
CA ILE A 88 7.62 -2.06 -16.88
C ILE A 88 9.03 -2.62 -16.58
N ARG A 89 9.60 -3.46 -17.45
CA ARG A 89 10.96 -3.99 -17.30
C ARG A 89 11.99 -2.95 -17.74
N PRO A 90 13.08 -2.72 -16.97
CA PRO A 90 14.32 -2.18 -17.51
C PRO A 90 14.78 -3.04 -18.70
N THR A 91 15.18 -2.40 -19.80
CA THR A 91 15.35 -2.99 -21.13
C THR A 91 16.03 -4.36 -21.16
N GLU A 92 15.41 -5.34 -21.81
CA GLU A 92 15.92 -6.71 -21.96
C GLU A 92 17.11 -6.83 -22.93
N ALA A 93 18.26 -6.28 -22.54
CA ALA A 93 19.55 -6.45 -23.19
C ALA A 93 20.45 -7.46 -22.44
N ALA A 94 19.86 -8.38 -21.67
CA ALA A 94 20.56 -9.37 -20.85
C ALA A 94 19.75 -10.68 -20.62
N SER A 95 18.82 -11.02 -21.51
CA SER A 95 17.85 -12.13 -21.38
C SER A 95 18.43 -13.55 -21.57
N THR A 96 19.63 -13.80 -21.04
CA THR A 96 20.23 -15.14 -20.91
C THR A 96 20.91 -15.35 -19.54
N ALA A 97 20.25 -14.93 -18.45
CA ALA A 97 20.63 -15.26 -17.08
C ALA A 97 19.39 -15.80 -16.33
N SER A 98 19.49 -17.02 -15.80
CA SER A 98 18.32 -17.79 -15.36
C SER A 98 17.66 -17.27 -14.08
N LEU A 99 16.37 -17.57 -13.94
CA LEU A 99 15.58 -17.41 -12.71
C LEU A 99 16.22 -18.24 -11.57
N HIS A 100 17.08 -17.62 -10.79
CA HIS A 100 17.76 -18.23 -9.65
C HIS A 100 17.42 -17.49 -8.35
N HIS A 101 16.28 -17.90 -7.79
CA HIS A 101 15.87 -17.61 -6.42
C HIS A 101 16.02 -18.91 -5.62
N SER A 102 17.01 -18.99 -4.74
CA SER A 102 17.24 -20.14 -3.84
C SER A 102 18.13 -19.75 -2.67
N SER A 103 17.92 -20.41 -1.53
CA SER A 103 18.46 -19.99 -0.23
C SER A 103 19.84 -20.57 0.07
N ALA A 104 20.83 -19.69 0.27
CA ALA A 104 22.03 -20.03 1.02
C ALA A 104 21.70 -20.08 2.53
N VAL A 105 21.99 -21.21 3.18
CA VAL A 105 22.08 -21.31 4.65
C VAL A 105 23.50 -20.87 5.03
N GLY A 106 23.63 -19.77 5.76
CA GLY A 106 24.94 -19.29 6.26
C GLY A 106 25.30 -17.83 5.97
N GLN A 107 24.44 -17.04 5.32
CA GLN A 107 24.58 -15.58 5.31
C GLN A 107 23.36 -14.94 5.97
N HIS A 108 23.61 -13.89 6.76
CA HIS A 108 22.57 -13.19 7.50
C HIS A 108 21.54 -12.57 6.55
N ARG A 109 20.31 -12.48 7.06
CA ARG A 109 19.15 -11.89 6.38
C ARG A 109 18.44 -10.90 7.30
N ARG A 110 19.20 -10.28 8.21
CA ARG A 110 18.65 -9.54 9.35
C ARG A 110 18.31 -8.13 8.89
N ILE A 111 17.02 -7.85 8.78
CA ILE A 111 16.51 -6.54 8.38
C ILE A 111 15.98 -5.85 9.63
N LEU A 112 16.49 -4.66 9.93
CA LEU A 112 15.86 -3.79 10.93
C LEU A 112 14.78 -2.96 10.24
N VAL A 113 13.61 -2.85 10.86
CA VAL A 113 12.52 -1.99 10.40
C VAL A 113 12.24 -0.99 11.52
N ALA A 114 12.43 0.29 11.24
CA ALA A 114 12.05 1.40 12.10
C ALA A 114 10.78 2.04 11.54
N GLU A 115 9.67 1.88 12.24
CA GLU A 115 8.30 2.25 11.85
C GLU A 115 7.49 2.36 13.14
N ASP A 116 6.76 3.46 13.36
CA ASP A 116 6.04 3.69 14.62
C ASP A 116 4.63 3.06 14.64
N HIS A 117 4.04 2.85 13.46
CA HIS A 117 2.69 2.33 13.31
C HIS A 117 2.64 0.80 13.27
N ASP A 118 1.94 0.19 14.24
CA ASP A 118 1.85 -1.25 14.47
C ASP A 118 1.32 -2.05 13.27
N VAL A 119 0.31 -1.52 12.56
CA VAL A 119 -0.22 -2.14 11.33
C VAL A 119 0.84 -2.19 10.23
N ASN A 120 1.65 -1.14 10.08
CA ASN A 120 2.70 -1.07 9.08
C ASN A 120 3.88 -1.99 9.43
N GLN A 121 4.26 -2.05 10.71
CA GLN A 121 5.23 -3.02 11.22
C GLN A 121 4.81 -4.45 10.84
N LEU A 122 3.56 -4.84 11.14
CA LEU A 122 3.03 -6.17 10.84
C LEU A 122 3.00 -6.47 9.33
N LEU A 123 2.64 -5.50 8.50
CA LEU A 123 2.66 -5.63 7.03
C LEU A 123 4.08 -5.89 6.51
N ILE A 124 5.05 -5.07 6.94
CA ILE A 124 6.45 -5.16 6.50
C ILE A 124 7.10 -6.44 7.04
N ILE A 125 6.81 -6.85 8.27
CA ILE A 125 7.21 -8.17 8.82
C ILE A 125 6.72 -9.30 7.92
N ALA A 126 5.43 -9.31 7.57
CA ALA A 126 4.84 -10.39 6.78
C ALA A 126 5.47 -10.47 5.37
N MET A 127 5.68 -9.33 4.72
CA MET A 127 6.37 -9.27 3.42
C MET A 127 7.83 -9.72 3.51
N LEU A 128 8.58 -9.26 4.52
CA LEU A 128 9.98 -9.67 4.74
C LEU A 128 10.09 -11.17 5.02
N GLN A 129 9.21 -11.74 5.85
CA GLN A 129 9.17 -13.18 6.12
C GLN A 129 8.77 -14.00 4.89
N GLN A 130 7.84 -13.50 4.05
CA GLN A 130 7.48 -14.14 2.79
C GLN A 130 8.65 -14.15 1.79
N LEU A 131 9.46 -13.09 1.76
CA LEU A 131 10.72 -13.03 1.00
C LEU A 131 11.88 -13.76 1.69
N GLY A 132 11.64 -14.38 2.85
CA GLY A 132 12.60 -15.22 3.57
C GLY A 132 13.65 -14.47 4.38
N TYR A 133 13.41 -13.21 4.75
CA TYR A 133 14.26 -12.39 5.62
C TYR A 133 13.87 -12.52 7.11
N GLU A 134 14.77 -12.08 7.99
CA GLU A 134 14.60 -12.05 9.44
C GLU A 134 14.35 -10.60 9.91
N PRO A 135 13.09 -10.13 9.99
CA PRO A 135 12.80 -8.78 10.48
C PRO A 135 13.06 -8.65 11.98
N SER A 136 13.53 -7.48 12.39
CA SER A 136 13.51 -6.97 13.76
C SER A 136 12.88 -5.58 13.75
N ILE A 137 12.07 -5.24 14.76
CA ILE A 137 11.35 -3.96 14.82
C ILE A 137 12.03 -3.01 15.81
N ALA A 138 12.08 -1.72 15.44
CA ALA A 138 12.19 -0.58 16.33
C ALA A 138 10.96 0.32 16.15
N ALA A 139 10.41 0.86 17.24
CA ALA A 139 9.27 1.77 17.21
C ALA A 139 9.65 3.24 16.92
N ASP A 140 10.93 3.59 17.03
CA ASP A 140 11.45 4.91 16.70
C ASP A 140 12.94 4.87 16.25
N GLY A 141 13.46 6.00 15.76
CA GLY A 141 14.84 6.12 15.29
C GLY A 141 15.91 6.02 16.39
N ALA A 142 15.56 6.25 17.66
CA ALA A 142 16.46 6.11 18.80
C ALA A 142 16.59 4.64 19.24
N GLU A 143 15.48 3.89 19.25
CA GLU A 143 15.51 2.43 19.41
C GLU A 143 16.28 1.78 18.25
N ALA A 144 16.04 2.23 17.01
CA ALA A 144 16.77 1.72 15.85
C ALA A 144 18.29 1.92 15.98
N LEU A 145 18.73 3.10 16.42
CA LEU A 145 20.13 3.43 16.72
C LEU A 145 20.72 2.47 17.78
N ILE A 146 20.01 2.25 18.90
CA ILE A 146 20.41 1.32 19.97
C ILE A 146 20.50 -0.11 19.46
N MET A 147 19.53 -0.57 18.67
CA MET A 147 19.49 -1.92 18.12
C MET A 147 20.64 -2.20 17.15
N VAL A 148 20.97 -1.25 16.26
CA VAL A 148 22.12 -1.38 15.35
C VAL A 148 23.43 -1.46 16.14
N GLU A 149 23.62 -0.62 17.15
CA GLU A 149 24.83 -0.63 17.97
C GLU A 149 24.97 -1.92 18.78
N ALA A 150 23.88 -2.40 19.39
CA ALA A 150 23.85 -3.67 20.11
C ALA A 150 24.06 -4.88 19.19
N ALA A 151 23.65 -4.80 17.92
CA ALA A 151 23.90 -5.82 16.90
C ALA A 151 25.36 -5.83 16.43
N ARG A 152 25.93 -4.65 16.13
CA ARG A 152 27.35 -4.48 15.76
C ARG A 152 28.30 -4.94 16.88
N ALA A 153 28.00 -4.59 18.13
CA ALA A 153 28.79 -4.98 19.29
C ALA A 153 28.74 -6.48 19.63
N LYS A 154 27.80 -7.24 19.06
CA LYS A 154 27.65 -8.70 19.21
C LYS A 154 28.20 -9.49 18.01
N ASP A 155 28.84 -8.82 17.06
CA ASP A 155 29.26 -9.37 15.77
C ASP A 155 28.10 -10.02 14.98
N GLN A 156 26.91 -9.42 15.09
CA GLN A 156 25.69 -9.84 14.41
C GLN A 156 25.00 -8.63 13.74
N PRO A 157 25.70 -7.83 12.92
CA PRO A 157 25.14 -6.63 12.30
C PRO A 157 23.90 -6.94 11.45
N TYR A 158 23.04 -5.92 11.26
CA TYR A 158 21.96 -5.99 10.28
C TYR A 158 22.52 -5.89 8.85
N ASP A 159 21.80 -6.46 7.90
CA ASP A 159 22.18 -6.44 6.48
C ASP A 159 21.65 -5.21 5.75
N LEU A 160 20.53 -4.65 6.23
CA LEU A 160 19.88 -3.45 5.74
C LEU A 160 18.91 -2.91 6.82
N VAL A 161 18.66 -1.60 6.81
CA VAL A 161 17.58 -0.97 7.60
C VAL A 161 16.52 -0.39 6.67
N LEU A 162 15.25 -0.72 6.91
CA LEU A 162 14.10 0.05 6.43
C LEU A 162 13.77 1.07 7.52
N MET A 163 13.72 2.35 7.18
CA MET A 163 13.62 3.45 8.14
C MET A 163 12.54 4.43 7.66
N ASP A 164 11.44 4.57 8.38
CA ASP A 164 10.49 5.66 8.11
C ASP A 164 11.15 7.03 8.29
N ILE A 165 10.77 8.00 7.48
CA ILE A 165 11.18 9.39 7.66
C ILE A 165 10.57 9.95 8.95
N GLN A 166 9.27 9.74 9.16
CA GLN A 166 8.51 10.42 10.22
C GLN A 166 8.17 9.45 11.36
N MET A 167 8.86 9.62 12.49
CA MET A 167 8.65 8.84 13.72
C MET A 167 8.68 9.79 14.94
N PRO A 168 8.02 9.44 16.05
CA PRO A 168 8.17 10.14 17.32
C PRO A 168 9.61 10.00 17.86
N ILE A 169 9.99 10.86 18.80
CA ILE A 169 11.29 10.87 19.52
C ILE A 169 12.52 11.16 18.64
N MET A 170 12.71 10.47 17.52
CA MET A 170 13.81 10.68 16.57
C MET A 170 13.39 10.29 15.14
N ASP A 171 13.47 11.26 14.21
CA ASP A 171 13.20 11.04 12.79
C ASP A 171 14.26 10.16 12.10
N GLY A 172 13.88 9.49 11.02
CA GLY A 172 14.76 8.61 10.24
C GLY A 172 16.03 9.29 9.71
N PRO A 173 15.95 10.52 9.15
CA PRO A 173 17.13 11.30 8.76
C PRO A 173 18.11 11.55 9.92
N GLU A 174 17.63 11.87 11.13
CA GLU A 174 18.46 12.08 12.32
C GLU A 174 19.09 10.80 12.84
N ALA A 175 18.32 9.70 12.90
CA ALA A 175 18.85 8.38 13.22
C ALA A 175 19.96 7.97 12.23
N THR A 176 19.75 8.22 10.94
CA THR A 176 20.73 7.98 9.87
C THR A 176 21.99 8.82 10.09
N ARG A 177 21.86 10.15 10.30
CA ARG A 177 23.00 11.04 10.57
C ARG A 177 23.83 10.55 11.78
N ARG A 178 23.18 10.09 12.85
CA ARG A 178 23.84 9.55 14.05
C ARG A 178 24.56 8.23 13.78
N LEU A 179 23.95 7.32 13.03
CA LEU A 179 24.60 6.07 12.59
C LEU A 179 25.86 6.35 11.74
N ARG A 180 25.78 7.29 10.78
CA ARG A 180 26.95 7.71 9.98
C ARG A 180 28.02 8.38 10.82
N ALA A 181 27.65 9.25 11.76
CA ALA A 181 28.59 9.91 12.68
C ALA A 181 29.31 8.94 13.63
N LYS A 182 28.67 7.80 13.98
CA LYS A 182 29.31 6.69 14.72
C LYS A 182 30.16 5.75 13.84
N GLY A 183 30.47 6.17 12.62
CA GLY A 183 31.35 5.43 11.71
C GLY A 183 30.75 4.13 11.19
N ILE A 184 29.41 4.05 11.04
CA ILE A 184 28.73 2.94 10.36
C ILE A 184 28.56 3.33 8.89
N GLY A 185 29.36 2.73 8.02
CA GLY A 185 29.45 3.16 6.61
C GLY A 185 28.19 2.86 5.79
N ALA A 186 27.93 3.65 4.75
CA ALA A 186 26.83 3.38 3.80
C ALA A 186 26.94 2.01 3.09
N ASN A 187 28.17 1.51 2.93
CA ASN A 187 28.46 0.18 2.36
C ASN A 187 28.45 -0.94 3.43
N GLU A 188 28.50 -0.59 4.72
CA GLU A 188 28.46 -1.54 5.84
C GLU A 188 27.00 -1.83 6.23
N LEU A 189 26.20 -0.77 6.31
CA LEU A 189 24.77 -0.83 6.59
C LEU A 189 24.00 0.13 5.66
N PRO A 190 23.41 -0.39 4.57
CA PRO A 190 22.44 0.34 3.76
C PRO A 190 21.21 0.71 4.60
N ILE A 191 20.77 1.97 4.49
CA ILE A 191 19.55 2.47 5.11
C ILE A 191 18.64 2.98 3.98
N ILE A 192 17.42 2.46 3.92
CA ILE A 192 16.42 2.79 2.90
C ILE A 192 15.29 3.56 3.58
N ALA A 193 14.91 4.71 3.03
CA ALA A 193 13.76 5.47 3.53
C ALA A 193 12.44 4.76 3.18
N LEU A 194 11.51 4.67 4.13
CA LEU A 194 10.09 4.45 3.84
C LEU A 194 9.44 5.84 3.79
N THR A 195 8.70 6.16 2.72
CA THR A 195 8.27 7.55 2.48
C THR A 195 6.79 7.66 2.14
N ALA A 196 6.04 8.53 2.85
CA ALA A 196 4.61 8.72 2.60
C ALA A 196 4.32 9.42 1.25
N ASN A 197 5.24 10.27 0.80
CA ASN A 197 5.26 10.85 -0.54
C ASN A 197 6.63 10.64 -1.18
N ALA A 198 6.71 10.79 -2.50
CA ALA A 198 7.96 10.73 -3.27
C ALA A 198 8.35 12.11 -3.83
N TYR A 199 8.17 13.19 -3.05
CA TYR A 199 8.59 14.51 -3.48
C TYR A 199 10.12 14.61 -3.52
N ALA A 200 10.65 15.39 -4.48
CA ALA A 200 12.09 15.48 -4.72
C ALA A 200 12.86 15.96 -3.48
N ASP A 201 12.29 16.87 -2.69
CA ASP A 201 12.90 17.43 -1.50
C ASP A 201 13.05 16.40 -0.37
N ASP A 202 12.06 15.52 -0.17
CA ASP A 202 12.13 14.40 0.78
C ASP A 202 13.26 13.43 0.39
N VAL A 203 13.37 13.10 -0.90
CA VAL A 203 14.41 12.22 -1.43
C VAL A 203 15.80 12.87 -1.29
N LEU A 204 15.93 14.17 -1.55
CA LEU A 204 17.16 14.93 -1.35
C LEU A 204 17.56 15.00 0.13
N ALA A 205 16.60 15.15 1.05
CA ALA A 205 16.86 15.12 2.49
C ALA A 205 17.36 13.74 2.96
N CYS A 206 16.75 12.66 2.47
CA CYS A 206 17.17 11.28 2.76
C CYS A 206 18.59 10.99 2.26
N LEU A 207 18.90 11.34 1.01
CA LEU A 207 20.24 11.20 0.43
C LEU A 207 21.28 12.04 1.19
N SER A 208 20.93 13.28 1.55
CA SER A 208 21.82 14.18 2.32
C SER A 208 22.06 13.69 3.75
N ALA A 209 21.12 12.96 4.35
CA ALA A 209 21.30 12.31 5.64
C ALA A 209 22.20 11.06 5.59
N GLY A 210 22.49 10.54 4.38
CA GLY A 210 23.30 9.34 4.17
C GLY A 210 22.49 8.03 4.04
N MET A 211 21.23 8.12 3.63
CA MET A 211 20.42 6.98 3.16
C MET A 211 20.78 6.60 1.71
N GLN A 212 20.40 5.40 1.27
CA GLN A 212 20.87 4.77 0.02
C GLN A 212 19.82 4.75 -1.09
N ALA A 213 18.55 4.57 -0.72
CA ALA A 213 17.39 4.68 -1.62
C ALA A 213 16.13 5.01 -0.79
N HIS A 214 14.98 5.05 -1.45
CA HIS A 214 13.67 5.20 -0.82
C HIS A 214 12.68 4.18 -1.38
N LEU A 215 11.61 3.91 -0.62
CA LEU A 215 10.49 3.05 -0.99
C LEU A 215 9.20 3.74 -0.55
N ALA A 216 8.32 4.04 -1.51
CA ALA A 216 7.08 4.75 -1.24
C ALA A 216 6.08 3.86 -0.46
N LYS A 217 5.33 4.48 0.46
CA LYS A 217 4.15 3.89 1.11
C LYS A 217 2.91 4.08 0.20
N PRO A 218 1.96 3.12 0.14
CA PRO A 218 1.98 1.82 0.81
C PRO A 218 3.05 0.89 0.22
N VAL A 219 3.82 0.23 1.10
CA VAL A 219 4.88 -0.69 0.70
C VAL A 219 4.27 -1.88 -0.05
N THR A 220 4.78 -2.17 -1.24
CA THR A 220 4.38 -3.33 -2.03
C THR A 220 5.44 -4.43 -1.97
N LEU A 221 5.02 -5.70 -2.04
CA LEU A 221 5.93 -6.85 -2.00
C LEU A 221 6.97 -6.81 -3.12
N ALA A 222 6.59 -6.36 -4.32
CA ALA A 222 7.47 -6.25 -5.48
C ALA A 222 8.54 -5.16 -5.29
N GLY A 223 8.13 -3.93 -4.95
CA GLY A 223 9.07 -2.84 -4.69
C GLY A 223 10.00 -3.11 -3.51
N LEU A 224 9.54 -3.88 -2.52
CA LEU A 224 10.36 -4.36 -1.43
C LEU A 224 11.39 -5.40 -1.87
N ASP A 225 11.02 -6.42 -2.67
CA ASP A 225 11.98 -7.41 -3.18
C ASP A 225 13.00 -6.79 -4.14
N ASP A 226 12.60 -5.86 -5.01
CA ASP A 226 13.52 -5.14 -5.90
C ASP A 226 14.61 -4.40 -5.11
N VAL A 227 14.22 -3.65 -4.08
CA VAL A 227 15.15 -2.92 -3.20
C VAL A 227 16.06 -3.88 -2.44
N LEU A 228 15.51 -4.92 -1.81
CA LEU A 228 16.29 -5.88 -1.04
C LEU A 228 17.26 -6.65 -1.94
N SER A 229 16.80 -7.13 -3.10
CA SER A 229 17.64 -7.77 -4.11
C SER A 229 18.72 -6.82 -4.65
N GLN A 230 18.45 -5.53 -4.85
CA GLN A 230 19.46 -4.57 -5.30
C GLN A 230 20.56 -4.35 -4.26
N TRP A 231 20.20 -4.10 -2.99
CA TRP A 231 21.15 -3.68 -1.97
C TRP A 231 21.84 -4.83 -1.25
N ILE A 232 21.17 -5.97 -1.04
CA ILE A 232 21.73 -7.14 -0.34
C ILE A 232 22.61 -7.98 -1.28
N ARG A 233 22.22 -8.21 -2.55
CA ARG A 233 23.10 -8.92 -3.51
C ARG A 233 24.45 -8.22 -3.73
N ARG A 234 24.50 -6.90 -3.51
CA ARG A 234 25.73 -6.08 -3.56
C ARG A 234 26.79 -6.52 -2.53
N LYS A 235 26.37 -7.24 -1.48
CA LYS A 235 27.19 -7.77 -0.38
C LYS A 235 27.75 -9.19 -0.63
N SER A 236 27.19 -9.95 -1.58
CA SER A 236 27.29 -11.44 -1.59
C SER A 236 27.81 -12.10 -2.88
N ARG A 237 28.67 -11.45 -3.68
CA ARG A 237 29.17 -12.03 -4.95
C ARG A 237 30.30 -13.07 -4.79
N VAL A 238 29.93 -14.33 -4.54
CA VAL A 238 30.74 -15.56 -4.81
C VAL A 238 29.79 -16.68 -5.27
N ASP A 239 30.25 -17.58 -6.15
CA ASP A 239 29.41 -18.52 -6.94
C ASP A 239 29.12 -19.88 -6.22
N PRO A 240 28.62 -20.98 -6.87
CA PRO A 240 27.23 -21.46 -6.65
C PRO A 240 27.09 -22.97 -6.28
N ILE A 241 25.84 -23.50 -6.21
CA ILE A 241 25.33 -24.81 -6.76
C ILE A 241 24.15 -25.49 -5.97
N THR A 242 23.07 -25.87 -6.69
CA THR A 242 21.94 -26.80 -6.37
C THR A 242 20.80 -26.44 -5.37
N ALA A 243 19.65 -27.11 -5.54
CA ALA A 243 18.31 -26.94 -4.92
C ALA A 243 17.80 -28.30 -4.34
N PRO A 244 16.51 -28.58 -3.92
CA PRO A 244 15.22 -27.82 -3.88
C PRO A 244 14.63 -27.77 -2.42
N LYS A 245 13.34 -27.64 -2.02
CA LYS A 245 11.95 -27.92 -2.54
C LYS A 245 10.87 -27.01 -1.90
N THR A 246 9.63 -27.08 -2.40
CA THR A 246 8.39 -26.36 -1.99
C THR A 246 7.54 -27.07 -0.90
N THR A 247 6.74 -26.31 -0.13
CA THR A 247 5.73 -26.80 0.84
C THR A 247 4.48 -25.90 0.94
N GLN A 248 3.38 -26.43 1.50
CA GLN A 248 2.04 -25.79 1.63
C GLN A 248 1.82 -25.11 3.01
N PRO A 249 0.76 -24.27 3.18
CA PRO A 249 0.43 -23.61 4.45
C PRO A 249 0.20 -24.57 5.63
N SER A 250 0.66 -24.20 6.82
CA SER A 250 0.59 -25.08 8.00
C SER A 250 -0.81 -25.15 8.63
N ALA A 251 -1.12 -26.30 9.25
CA ALA A 251 -2.44 -26.59 9.81
C ALA A 251 -2.95 -25.56 10.85
N LYS A 252 -2.05 -24.89 11.58
CA LYS A 252 -2.41 -23.82 12.52
C LYS A 252 -3.09 -22.64 11.83
N VAL A 253 -2.65 -22.27 10.62
CA VAL A 253 -3.21 -21.12 9.88
C VAL A 253 -4.62 -21.45 9.38
N ARG A 254 -4.84 -22.68 8.88
CA ARG A 254 -6.16 -23.15 8.44
C ARG A 254 -7.16 -23.23 9.61
N ALA A 255 -6.71 -23.58 10.81
CA ALA A 255 -7.56 -23.51 12.01
C ALA A 255 -8.00 -22.07 12.35
N LEU A 256 -7.10 -21.10 12.28
CA LEU A 256 -7.42 -19.68 12.54
C LEU A 256 -8.36 -19.09 11.47
N TYR A 257 -8.20 -19.48 10.22
CA TYR A 257 -9.11 -19.12 9.13
C TYR A 257 -10.53 -19.65 9.38
N ASN A 258 -10.67 -20.93 9.76
CA ASN A 258 -11.96 -21.54 10.05
C ASN A 258 -12.71 -20.84 11.22
N VAL A 259 -11.99 -20.38 12.25
CA VAL A 259 -12.58 -19.59 13.35
C VAL A 259 -13.17 -18.28 12.80
N ARG A 260 -12.41 -17.51 12.01
CA ARG A 260 -12.86 -16.25 11.41
C ARG A 260 -14.04 -16.43 10.44
N LYS A 261 -14.06 -17.52 9.66
CA LYS A 261 -15.20 -17.90 8.80
C LYS A 261 -16.48 -18.10 9.63
N GLY A 262 -16.35 -18.71 10.82
CA GLY A 262 -17.45 -18.83 11.79
C GLY A 262 -17.89 -17.50 12.40
N GLU A 263 -16.96 -16.63 12.79
CA GLU A 263 -17.24 -15.29 13.34
C GLU A 263 -18.04 -14.42 12.34
N VAL A 264 -17.64 -14.41 11.07
CA VAL A 264 -18.36 -13.71 9.98
C VAL A 264 -19.77 -14.25 9.81
N LEU A 265 -19.92 -15.58 9.72
CA LEU A 265 -21.22 -16.23 9.56
C LEU A 265 -22.18 -15.95 10.73
N GLN A 266 -21.66 -15.90 11.95
CA GLN A 266 -22.47 -15.59 13.13
C GLN A 266 -22.94 -14.13 13.10
N ALA A 267 -22.05 -13.18 12.81
CA ALA A 267 -22.40 -11.76 12.74
C ALA A 267 -23.46 -11.47 11.66
N LEU A 268 -23.34 -12.08 10.47
CA LEU A 268 -24.35 -11.97 9.42
C LEU A 268 -25.70 -12.60 9.85
N ALA A 269 -25.67 -13.74 10.56
CA ALA A 269 -26.89 -14.40 11.01
C ALA A 269 -27.63 -13.61 12.11
N ASP A 270 -26.91 -12.95 13.01
CA ASP A 270 -27.52 -12.08 14.02
C ASP A 270 -28.01 -10.75 13.42
N MET A 271 -27.37 -10.23 12.36
CA MET A 271 -27.99 -9.17 11.56
C MET A 271 -29.34 -9.60 10.95
N VAL A 272 -29.42 -10.76 10.29
CA VAL A 272 -30.68 -11.25 9.69
C VAL A 272 -31.76 -11.54 10.74
N ARG A 273 -31.38 -11.74 12.01
CA ARG A 273 -32.28 -11.85 13.17
C ARG A 273 -32.81 -10.48 13.59
N ASP A 274 -31.91 -9.55 13.92
CA ASP A 274 -32.27 -8.33 14.66
C ASP A 274 -32.87 -7.23 13.78
N SER A 275 -32.64 -7.29 12.46
CA SER A 275 -33.30 -6.47 11.43
C SER A 275 -33.13 -4.94 11.53
N GLN A 276 -32.36 -4.43 12.51
CA GLN A 276 -31.98 -3.03 12.67
C GLN A 276 -30.51 -2.96 13.09
N PHE A 277 -29.72 -2.12 12.41
CA PHE A 277 -28.26 -2.04 12.58
C PHE A 277 -27.81 -0.59 12.55
N THR A 278 -26.78 -0.27 13.32
CA THR A 278 -26.05 0.99 13.23
C THR A 278 -24.98 0.96 12.14
N ASP A 279 -24.57 2.14 11.66
CA ASP A 279 -23.45 2.27 10.71
C ASP A 279 -22.13 1.70 11.26
N SER A 280 -22.00 1.65 12.59
CA SER A 280 -20.86 1.03 13.29
C SER A 280 -20.86 -0.50 13.13
N GLU A 281 -22.01 -1.15 13.29
CA GLU A 281 -22.15 -2.60 13.11
C GLU A 281 -21.99 -3.01 11.64
N LEU A 282 -22.56 -2.21 10.72
CA LEU A 282 -22.38 -2.37 9.27
C LEU A 282 -20.90 -2.27 8.87
N SER A 283 -20.21 -1.24 9.36
CA SER A 283 -18.76 -1.05 9.14
C SER A 283 -17.92 -2.17 9.77
N HIS A 284 -18.32 -2.69 10.93
CA HIS A 284 -17.65 -3.81 11.59
C HIS A 284 -17.74 -5.08 10.75
N VAL A 285 -18.95 -5.44 10.29
CA VAL A 285 -19.17 -6.65 9.48
C VAL A 285 -18.53 -6.52 8.09
N ALA A 286 -18.59 -5.35 7.44
CA ALA A 286 -17.81 -5.07 6.22
C ALA A 286 -16.30 -5.29 6.45
N GLY A 287 -15.78 -4.75 7.56
CA GLY A 287 -14.38 -4.94 7.98
C GLY A 287 -14.01 -6.37 8.39
N MET A 288 -14.96 -7.28 8.59
CA MET A 288 -14.73 -8.72 8.76
C MET A 288 -14.80 -9.44 7.40
N LEU A 289 -15.77 -9.08 6.55
CA LEU A 289 -15.93 -9.58 5.19
C LEU A 289 -14.68 -9.32 4.34
N HIS A 290 -14.11 -8.12 4.38
CA HIS A 290 -12.85 -7.75 3.73
C HIS A 290 -11.70 -8.72 4.08
N LYS A 291 -11.60 -9.07 5.37
CA LYS A 291 -10.55 -9.97 5.89
C LYS A 291 -10.78 -11.42 5.49
N LEU A 292 -12.04 -11.84 5.33
CA LEU A 292 -12.39 -13.15 4.78
C LEU A 292 -12.08 -13.19 3.27
N ALA A 293 -12.48 -12.16 2.52
CA ALA A 293 -12.22 -12.00 1.09
C ALA A 293 -10.74 -12.13 0.75
N GLY A 294 -9.90 -11.31 1.41
CA GLY A 294 -8.45 -11.31 1.19
C GLY A 294 -7.70 -12.57 1.63
N THR A 295 -8.35 -13.51 2.34
CA THR A 295 -7.69 -14.73 2.85
C THR A 295 -8.25 -16.03 2.30
N ALA A 296 -9.51 -16.09 1.85
CA ALA A 296 -10.16 -17.34 1.42
C ALA A 296 -9.43 -18.06 0.27
N ALA A 297 -8.90 -17.31 -0.70
CA ALA A 297 -8.09 -17.87 -1.79
C ALA A 297 -6.85 -18.63 -1.30
N MET A 298 -6.24 -18.22 -0.17
CA MET A 298 -5.05 -18.89 0.40
C MET A 298 -5.35 -20.28 0.99
N PHE A 299 -6.61 -20.60 1.23
CA PHE A 299 -7.06 -21.89 1.79
C PHE A 299 -7.79 -22.78 0.78
N GLY A 300 -7.91 -22.33 -0.47
CA GLY A 300 -8.61 -23.03 -1.57
C GLY A 300 -10.07 -22.61 -1.76
N GLU A 301 -10.56 -21.61 -1.01
CA GLU A 301 -11.97 -21.20 -0.98
C GLU A 301 -12.20 -19.90 -1.77
N ALA A 302 -11.58 -19.77 -2.96
CA ALA A 302 -11.59 -18.52 -3.74
C ALA A 302 -13.01 -17.96 -4.00
N ALA A 303 -13.98 -18.82 -4.32
CA ALA A 303 -15.36 -18.42 -4.54
C ALA A 303 -16.01 -17.77 -3.30
N LEU A 304 -15.73 -18.27 -2.09
CA LEU A 304 -16.16 -17.64 -0.84
C LEU A 304 -15.52 -16.24 -0.69
N GLY A 305 -14.28 -16.08 -1.15
CA GLY A 305 -13.60 -14.79 -1.14
C GLY A 305 -14.31 -13.74 -2.00
N ASP A 306 -14.75 -14.13 -3.19
CA ASP A 306 -15.51 -13.25 -4.08
C ASP A 306 -16.92 -12.94 -3.55
N TYR A 307 -17.64 -13.92 -2.97
CA TYR A 307 -18.92 -13.64 -2.30
C TYR A 307 -18.76 -12.70 -1.10
N ALA A 308 -17.71 -12.88 -0.28
CA ALA A 308 -17.41 -11.98 0.83
C ALA A 308 -17.11 -10.54 0.36
N ARG A 309 -16.43 -10.39 -0.79
CA ARG A 309 -16.13 -9.08 -1.41
C ARG A 309 -17.36 -8.39 -2.01
N VAL A 310 -18.30 -9.15 -2.58
CA VAL A 310 -19.60 -8.61 -3.03
C VAL A 310 -20.43 -8.11 -1.83
N LEU A 311 -20.39 -8.85 -0.71
CA LEU A 311 -21.08 -8.45 0.52
C LEU A 311 -20.41 -7.25 1.21
N GLU A 312 -19.08 -7.16 1.20
CA GLU A 312 -18.32 -6.03 1.77
C GLU A 312 -18.77 -4.69 1.16
N LEU A 313 -18.87 -4.64 -0.16
CA LEU A 313 -19.34 -3.45 -0.90
C LEU A 313 -20.85 -3.24 -0.68
N GLY A 314 -21.64 -4.31 -0.85
CA GLY A 314 -23.09 -4.26 -0.79
C GLY A 314 -23.67 -3.89 0.58
N ILE A 315 -23.07 -4.35 1.69
CA ILE A 315 -23.68 -4.19 3.02
C ILE A 315 -23.78 -2.73 3.47
N VAL A 316 -22.92 -1.85 2.94
CA VAL A 316 -22.95 -0.41 3.16
C VAL A 316 -23.84 0.30 2.13
N GLU A 317 -23.78 -0.09 0.86
CA GLU A 317 -24.46 0.59 -0.26
C GLU A 317 -25.94 0.19 -0.45
N TRP A 318 -26.35 -1.04 -0.10
CA TRP A 318 -27.72 -1.53 -0.31
C TRP A 318 -28.73 -0.78 0.57
N SER A 319 -29.92 -0.52 0.02
CA SER A 319 -31.03 0.07 0.76
C SER A 319 -31.51 -0.83 1.91
N SER A 320 -32.00 -0.24 3.00
CA SER A 320 -32.46 -0.98 4.18
C SER A 320 -33.53 -2.04 3.88
N GLU A 321 -34.34 -1.83 2.83
CA GLU A 321 -35.36 -2.78 2.37
C GLU A 321 -34.76 -4.02 1.68
N THR A 322 -33.64 -3.88 0.97
CA THR A 322 -33.03 -4.99 0.19
C THR A 322 -31.88 -5.68 0.91
N ARG A 323 -31.21 -4.95 1.82
CA ARG A 323 -29.99 -5.41 2.54
C ARG A 323 -30.18 -6.72 3.29
N ILE A 324 -31.30 -6.91 3.99
CA ILE A 324 -31.55 -8.12 4.81
C ILE A 324 -31.73 -9.37 3.94
N ASP A 325 -32.44 -9.27 2.82
CA ASP A 325 -32.68 -10.41 1.93
C ASP A 325 -31.42 -10.78 1.14
N GLN A 326 -30.60 -9.80 0.75
CA GLN A 326 -29.27 -10.04 0.16
C GLN A 326 -28.33 -10.73 1.15
N ILE A 327 -28.26 -10.28 2.42
CA ILE A 327 -27.47 -10.96 3.46
C ILE A 327 -27.99 -12.39 3.68
N ARG A 328 -29.32 -12.61 3.71
CA ARG A 328 -29.88 -13.96 3.88
C ARG A 328 -29.48 -14.90 2.73
N SER A 329 -29.62 -14.46 1.48
CA SER A 329 -29.19 -15.21 0.31
C SER A 329 -27.71 -15.57 0.38
N ALA A 330 -26.87 -14.63 0.84
CA ALA A 330 -25.44 -14.86 1.01
C ALA A 330 -25.10 -15.86 2.12
N ILE A 331 -25.76 -15.82 3.29
CA ILE A 331 -25.52 -16.79 4.36
C ILE A 331 -25.75 -18.22 3.86
N ASP A 332 -26.80 -18.45 3.09
CA ASP A 332 -27.10 -19.77 2.56
C ASP A 332 -26.10 -20.17 1.45
N THR A 333 -25.71 -19.26 0.56
CA THR A 333 -24.61 -19.50 -0.41
C THR A 333 -23.27 -19.84 0.28
N ILE A 334 -22.93 -19.14 1.37
CA ILE A 334 -21.70 -19.39 2.14
C ILE A 334 -21.77 -20.75 2.87
N ARG A 335 -22.96 -21.21 3.24
CA ARG A 335 -23.18 -22.54 3.84
C ARG A 335 -23.13 -23.68 2.83
N GLU A 336 -23.57 -23.46 1.59
CA GLU A 336 -23.45 -24.45 0.51
C GLU A 336 -22.01 -24.57 -0.03
N ALA A 337 -21.18 -23.53 0.16
CA ALA A 337 -19.77 -23.47 -0.26
C ALA A 337 -18.75 -23.82 0.85
N ALA A 338 -19.16 -24.52 1.91
CA ALA A 338 -18.35 -24.78 3.12
C ALA A 338 -18.18 -26.27 3.48
#